data_AF-A0A1B6C005-F1
#
_entry.id   AF-A0A1B6C005-F1
#
_cell.length_a   1.000
_cell.length_b   1.000
_cell.length_c   1.000
_cell.angle_alpha   90.00
_cell.angle_beta   90.00
_cell.angle_gamma   90.00
#
_symmetry.space_group_name_H-M   'P 1'
#
loop_
_entity.id
_entity.type
_entity.pdbx_description
1 polymer ?
#
loop_
_entity_poly.entity_id
_entity_poly.type
_entity_poly.pdbx_seq_one_letter_code
_entity_poly.pdbx_strand_id
1 'polypeptide(L)'
;MYIPDLQPPPSYEDNAINAVTTRFVKAATNKMRCPIFCMAWTPEGRRLVTGASSGEFTLWNGLTFNFETILQAHDSPVRTMVWSHNDVWMVTADHAGYVKYWQSNMNNVKMFLAHKEAIRGIR
;
A
#
# COMPACT_ATOMS: atom_id res chain seq x y z
N MET A 1 -7.09 -7.82 -24.07
CA MET A 1 -6.16 -7.21 -25.04
C MET A 1 -4.77 -7.57 -24.55
N TYR A 2 -4.18 -8.64 -25.11
CA TYR A 2 -2.83 -9.09 -24.78
C TYR A 2 -1.88 -8.39 -25.77
N ILE A 3 -0.95 -7.60 -25.26
CA ILE A 3 0.07 -6.91 -26.06
C ILE A 3 1.39 -7.61 -25.72
N PRO A 4 1.95 -8.42 -26.64
CA PRO A 4 3.09 -9.28 -26.35
C PRO A 4 4.37 -8.52 -25.95
N ASP A 5 4.49 -7.24 -26.34
CA ASP A 5 5.69 -6.42 -26.13
C ASP A 5 5.43 -5.16 -25.29
N LEU A 6 4.47 -5.23 -24.36
CA LEU A 6 4.24 -4.11 -23.44
C LEU A 6 5.41 -4.03 -22.44
N GLN A 7 6.31 -3.09 -22.66
CA GLN A 7 7.38 -2.78 -21.73
C GLN A 7 6.84 -1.85 -20.61
N PRO A 8 7.45 -1.83 -19.41
CA PRO A 8 7.00 -0.93 -18.35
C PRO A 8 7.24 0.53 -18.76
N PRO A 9 6.44 1.51 -18.32
CA PRO A 9 6.57 2.90 -18.76
C PRO A 9 7.98 3.52 -18.69
N PRO A 10 8.82 3.21 -17.69
CA PRO A 10 10.21 3.69 -17.63
C PRO A 10 11.09 3.29 -18.82
N SER A 11 10.74 2.24 -19.55
CA SER A 11 11.47 1.81 -20.76
C SER A 11 11.26 2.75 -21.96
N TYR A 12 10.24 3.60 -21.93
CA TYR A 12 9.93 4.54 -23.00
C TYR A 12 10.36 5.95 -22.61
N GLU A 13 11.67 6.18 -22.52
CA GLU A 13 12.26 7.46 -22.07
C GLU A 13 11.77 8.66 -22.90
N ASP A 14 11.55 8.47 -24.21
CA ASP A 14 11.10 9.52 -25.12
C ASP A 14 9.58 9.73 -25.15
N ASN A 15 8.79 8.92 -24.44
CA ASN A 15 7.34 8.91 -24.57
C ASN A 15 6.59 8.74 -23.23
N ALA A 16 6.81 9.68 -22.31
CA ALA A 16 6.19 9.68 -20.98
C ALA A 16 4.64 9.67 -20.98
N ILE A 17 3.98 10.04 -22.10
CA ILE A 17 2.51 10.04 -22.19
C ILE A 17 1.91 8.62 -22.10
N ASN A 18 2.72 7.58 -22.34
CA ASN A 18 2.32 6.19 -22.25
C ASN A 18 1.85 5.76 -20.84
N ALA A 19 2.28 6.48 -19.79
CA ALA A 19 1.95 6.23 -18.39
C ALA A 19 0.74 7.03 -17.90
N VAL A 20 0.10 7.83 -18.77
CA VAL A 20 -1.07 8.61 -18.36
C VAL A 20 -2.28 7.68 -18.18
N THR A 21 -2.52 7.26 -16.94
CA THR A 21 -3.60 6.34 -16.57
C THR A 21 -4.95 7.05 -16.44
N THR A 22 -5.58 7.41 -17.56
CA THR A 22 -6.92 8.03 -17.58
C THR A 22 -8.05 7.01 -17.70
N ARG A 23 -7.74 5.78 -18.12
CA ARG A 23 -8.71 4.68 -18.20
C ARG A 23 -8.97 4.11 -16.81
N PHE A 24 -10.19 4.31 -16.31
CA PHE A 24 -10.67 3.64 -15.11
C PHE A 24 -10.72 2.11 -15.30
N VAL A 25 -10.27 1.36 -14.27
CA VAL A 25 -10.25 -0.11 -14.28
C VAL A 25 -11.29 -0.68 -13.32
N LYS A 26 -11.23 -0.33 -12.03
CA LYS A 26 -12.11 -0.89 -11.00
C LYS A 26 -12.18 -0.01 -9.76
N ALA A 27 -13.34 0.00 -9.10
CA ALA A 27 -13.51 0.51 -7.75
C ALA A 27 -13.50 -0.66 -6.76
N ALA A 28 -12.40 -0.84 -6.04
CA ALA A 28 -12.27 -1.84 -5.00
C ALA A 28 -12.74 -1.26 -3.65
N THR A 29 -13.73 -1.89 -3.02
CA THR A 29 -14.34 -1.39 -1.77
C THR A 29 -14.50 -2.50 -0.74
N ASN A 30 -14.20 -2.19 0.52
CA ASN A 30 -14.49 -3.08 1.64
C ASN A 30 -15.99 -3.13 1.96
N LYS A 31 -16.42 -4.23 2.60
CA LYS A 31 -17.77 -4.36 3.15
C LYS A 31 -18.07 -3.26 4.15
N MET A 32 -17.12 -3.04 5.08
CA MET A 32 -17.11 -1.90 5.99
C MET A 32 -16.38 -0.74 5.32
N ARG A 33 -17.09 0.37 5.08
CA ARG A 33 -16.51 1.53 4.41
C ARG A 33 -15.84 2.43 5.44
N CYS A 34 -14.51 2.40 5.43
CA CYS A 34 -13.66 3.32 6.17
C CYS A 34 -12.82 4.14 5.18
N PRO A 35 -12.58 5.45 5.44
CA PRO A 35 -11.64 6.24 4.64
C PRO A 35 -10.26 5.58 4.55
N ILE A 36 -9.70 5.52 3.35
CA ILE A 36 -8.34 5.05 3.10
C ILE A 36 -7.42 6.27 3.10
N PHE A 37 -6.35 6.22 3.91
CA PHE A 37 -5.41 7.34 4.05
C PHE A 37 -4.09 7.11 3.33
N CYS A 38 -3.67 5.86 3.16
CA CYS A 38 -2.44 5.51 2.46
C CYS A 38 -2.58 4.20 1.69
N MET A 39 -1.75 4.03 0.66
CA MET A 39 -1.66 2.80 -0.09
C MET A 39 -0.23 2.60 -0.59
N ALA A 40 0.19 1.35 -0.72
CA ALA A 40 1.46 0.98 -1.30
C ALA A 40 1.33 -0.34 -2.07
N TRP A 41 1.97 -0.40 -3.23
CA TRP A 41 2.18 -1.66 -3.93
C TRP A 41 3.22 -2.48 -3.19
N THR A 42 3.06 -3.81 -3.14
CA THR A 42 4.20 -4.65 -2.79
C THR A 42 5.29 -4.51 -3.86
N PRO A 43 6.57 -4.60 -3.51
CA PRO A 43 7.64 -4.31 -4.46
C PRO A 43 7.61 -5.20 -5.70
N GLU A 44 7.17 -6.45 -5.55
CA GLU A 44 6.98 -7.38 -6.66
C GLU A 44 5.70 -7.11 -7.51
N GLY A 45 4.88 -6.11 -7.14
CA GLY A 45 3.65 -5.74 -7.84
C GLY A 45 2.48 -6.74 -7.66
N ARG A 46 2.66 -7.80 -6.88
CA ARG A 46 1.66 -8.85 -6.69
C ARG A 46 0.42 -8.35 -5.96
N ARG A 47 0.58 -7.43 -5.02
CA ARG A 47 -0.51 -6.93 -4.17
C ARG A 47 -0.49 -5.42 -4.04
N LEU A 48 -1.66 -4.84 -3.89
CA LEU A 48 -1.85 -3.48 -3.40
C LEU A 48 -2.30 -3.54 -1.94
N VAL A 49 -1.59 -2.86 -1.05
CA VAL A 49 -1.95 -2.73 0.36
C VAL A 49 -2.57 -1.36 0.59
N THR A 50 -3.73 -1.31 1.24
CA THR A 50 -4.42 -0.05 1.59
C THR A 50 -4.60 0.06 3.10
N GLY A 51 -4.23 1.19 3.69
CA GLY A 51 -4.39 1.48 5.12
C GLY A 51 -5.61 2.37 5.39
N ALA A 52 -6.51 1.88 6.24
CA ALA A 52 -7.79 2.53 6.54
C ALA A 52 -7.78 3.32 7.86
N SER A 53 -8.82 4.14 8.06
CA SER A 53 -9.08 4.84 9.31
C SER A 53 -9.37 3.91 10.49
N SER A 54 -9.82 2.68 10.22
CA SER A 54 -10.04 1.63 11.21
C SER A 54 -8.73 1.00 11.72
N GLY A 55 -7.59 1.36 11.14
CA GLY A 55 -6.31 0.69 11.45
C GLY A 55 -6.11 -0.62 10.68
N GLU A 56 -7.05 -0.99 9.80
CA GLU A 56 -6.97 -2.19 8.99
C GLU A 56 -6.08 -1.98 7.76
N PHE A 57 -5.35 -3.03 7.39
CA PHE A 57 -4.83 -3.18 6.03
C PHE A 57 -5.76 -4.06 5.23
N THR A 58 -6.06 -3.65 4.01
CA THR A 58 -6.69 -4.52 3.01
C THR A 58 -5.70 -4.81 1.91
N LEU A 59 -5.56 -6.09 1.58
CA LEU A 59 -4.71 -6.58 0.51
C LEU A 59 -5.57 -6.91 -0.70
N TRP A 60 -5.21 -6.31 -1.82
CA TRP A 60 -5.86 -6.51 -3.11
C TRP A 60 -4.90 -7.20 -4.06
N ASN A 61 -5.42 -8.11 -4.87
CA ASN A 61 -4.67 -8.74 -5.93
C ASN A 61 -4.26 -7.70 -6.99
N GLY A 62 -2.98 -7.64 -7.35
CA GLY A 62 -2.45 -6.58 -8.20
C GLY A 62 -2.92 -6.60 -9.66
N LEU A 63 -3.33 -7.75 -10.17
CA LEU A 63 -3.79 -7.90 -11.56
C LEU A 63 -5.31 -7.75 -11.68
N THR A 64 -6.05 -8.34 -10.75
CA THR A 64 -7.53 -8.43 -10.81
C THR A 64 -8.25 -7.47 -9.88
N PHE A 65 -7.51 -6.85 -8.95
CA PHE A 65 -8.05 -6.01 -7.87
C PHE A 65 -9.15 -6.71 -7.07
N ASN A 66 -9.05 -8.03 -6.93
CA ASN A 66 -9.92 -8.81 -6.07
C ASN A 66 -9.39 -8.76 -4.64
N PHE A 67 -10.31 -8.82 -3.67
CA PHE A 67 -9.96 -8.92 -2.26
C PHE A 67 -9.17 -10.20 -2.01
N GLU A 68 -8.02 -10.10 -1.35
CA GLU A 68 -7.27 -11.27 -0.88
C GLU A 68 -7.47 -11.47 0.61
N THR A 69 -7.18 -10.45 1.42
CA THR A 69 -7.30 -10.54 2.88
C THR A 69 -7.39 -9.17 3.54
N ILE A 70 -7.78 -9.17 4.80
CA ILE A 70 -7.80 -8.02 5.69
C ILE A 70 -7.03 -8.37 6.97
N LEU A 71 -6.25 -7.44 7.49
CA LEU A 71 -5.63 -7.57 8.81
C LEU A 71 -5.84 -6.32 9.66
N GLN A 72 -5.99 -6.53 10.97
CA GLN A 72 -5.91 -5.44 11.93
C GLN A 72 -4.44 -5.11 12.16
N ALA A 73 -3.96 -4.04 11.53
CA ALA A 73 -2.54 -3.67 11.57
C ALA A 73 -2.22 -2.69 12.68
N HIS A 74 -3.10 -1.73 12.93
CA HIS A 74 -2.99 -0.69 13.95
C HIS A 74 -4.30 -0.55 14.72
N ASP A 75 -4.26 0.01 15.94
CA ASP A 75 -5.47 0.31 16.73
C ASP A 75 -5.98 1.74 16.47
N SER A 76 -5.34 2.43 15.54
CA SER A 76 -5.53 3.84 15.20
C SER A 76 -5.41 4.03 13.69
N PRO A 77 -5.96 5.10 13.10
CA PRO A 77 -5.87 5.34 11.65
C PRO A 77 -4.45 5.22 11.13
N VAL A 78 -4.24 4.35 10.13
CA VAL A 78 -2.96 4.23 9.44
C VAL A 78 -2.79 5.50 8.61
N ARG A 79 -1.66 6.20 8.77
CA ARG A 79 -1.42 7.47 8.09
C ARG A 79 -0.42 7.37 6.95
N THR A 80 0.54 6.45 7.05
CA THR A 80 1.62 6.34 6.08
C THR A 80 2.15 4.91 6.03
N MET A 81 2.64 4.53 4.86
CA MET A 81 3.14 3.20 4.54
C MET A 81 4.21 3.34 3.45
N VAL A 82 5.41 2.83 3.71
CA VAL A 82 6.55 2.91 2.78
C VAL A 82 7.31 1.59 2.80
N TRP A 83 7.71 1.13 1.61
CA TRP A 83 8.63 0.00 1.46
C TRP A 83 10.08 0.49 1.47
N SER A 84 10.95 -0.29 2.10
CA SER A 84 12.39 -0.13 1.97
C SER A 84 12.84 -0.41 0.53
N HIS A 85 13.89 0.28 0.07
CA HIS A 85 14.47 0.07 -1.27
C HIS A 85 15.05 -1.33 -1.53
N ASN A 86 15.26 -2.13 -0.49
CA ASN A 86 15.70 -3.53 -0.64
C ASN A 86 14.53 -4.53 -0.63
N ASP A 87 13.28 -4.04 -0.63
CA ASP A 87 12.05 -4.83 -0.71
C ASP A 87 11.78 -5.79 0.45
N VAL A 88 12.59 -5.73 1.52
CA VAL A 88 12.47 -6.63 2.68
C VAL A 88 11.46 -6.12 3.70
N TRP A 89 11.42 -4.80 3.90
CA TRP A 89 10.69 -4.18 4.99
C TRP A 89 9.63 -3.22 4.48
N MET A 90 8.48 -3.25 5.12
CA MET A 90 7.49 -2.18 5.04
C MET A 90 7.39 -1.52 6.41
N VAL A 91 7.44 -0.19 6.41
CA VAL A 91 7.29 0.62 7.61
C VAL A 91 5.96 1.35 7.53
N THR A 92 5.17 1.24 8.59
CA THR A 92 3.87 1.91 8.69
C THR A 92 3.78 2.71 9.97
N ALA A 93 2.99 3.78 9.93
CA ALA A 93 2.70 4.55 11.13
C ALA A 93 1.26 5.02 11.19
N ASP A 94 0.81 5.24 12.42
CA ASP A 94 -0.56 5.60 12.72
C ASP A 94 -0.72 6.97 13.38
N HIS A 95 -1.98 7.31 13.62
CA HIS A 95 -2.39 8.55 14.27
C HIS A 95 -2.08 8.58 15.78
N ALA A 96 -1.78 7.44 16.41
CA ALA A 96 -1.40 7.35 17.82
C ALA A 96 0.12 7.51 18.03
N GLY A 97 0.90 7.57 16.96
CA GLY A 97 2.35 7.80 17.02
C GLY A 97 3.19 6.51 17.05
N TYR A 98 2.58 5.36 16.79
CA TYR A 98 3.29 4.09 16.68
C TYR A 98 3.84 3.88 15.28
N VAL A 99 5.04 3.31 15.22
CA VAL A 99 5.67 2.81 14.01
C VAL A 99 5.75 1.29 14.09
N LYS A 100 5.38 0.60 13.02
CA LYS A 100 5.44 -0.87 12.91
C LYS A 100 6.27 -1.28 11.69
N TYR A 101 7.05 -2.34 11.88
CA TYR A 101 7.83 -3.00 10.83
C TYR A 101 7.15 -4.28 10.39
N TRP A 102 7.07 -4.45 9.07
CA TRP A 102 6.40 -5.56 8.44
C TRP A 102 7.32 -6.25 7.44
N GLN A 103 7.20 -7.57 7.34
CA GLN A 103 7.76 -8.35 6.25
C GLN A 103 6.80 -8.42 5.05
N SER A 104 7.28 -8.90 3.90
CA SER A 104 6.49 -9.09 2.67
C SER A 104 5.24 -9.99 2.85
N ASN A 105 5.29 -10.91 3.80
CA ASN A 105 4.17 -11.76 4.19
C ASN A 105 3.15 -11.07 5.13
N MET A 106 3.28 -9.76 5.37
CA MET A 106 2.47 -8.97 6.32
C MET A 106 2.59 -9.42 7.77
N ASN A 107 3.70 -10.05 8.16
CA ASN A 107 3.98 -10.33 9.55
C ASN A 107 4.52 -9.08 10.25
N ASN A 108 3.94 -8.73 11.40
CA ASN A 108 4.45 -7.65 12.26
C ASN A 108 5.67 -8.16 13.03
N VAL A 109 6.82 -7.54 12.79
CA VAL A 109 8.09 -7.94 13.41
C VAL A 109 8.39 -7.12 14.65
N LYS A 110 8.07 -5.83 14.62
CA LYS A 110 8.40 -4.90 15.71
C LYS A 110 7.48 -3.70 15.68
N MET A 111 7.10 -3.23 16.87
CA MET A 111 6.42 -1.96 17.05
C MET A 111 7.07 -1.13 18.15
N PHE A 112 7.03 0.19 18.01
CA PHE A 112 7.47 1.12 19.04
C PHE A 112 6.75 2.46 18.91
N LEU A 113 6.65 3.19 20.02
CA LEU A 113 6.12 4.54 20.04
C LEU A 113 7.21 5.52 19.59
N ALA A 114 7.06 6.09 18.40
CA ALA A 114 8.02 7.05 17.85
C ALA A 114 7.67 8.49 18.26
N HIS A 115 6.37 8.81 18.33
CA HIS A 115 5.88 10.14 18.67
C HIS A 115 4.71 10.04 19.65
N LYS A 116 4.51 11.10 20.44
CA LYS A 116 3.32 11.25 21.31
C LYS A 116 2.12 11.87 20.58
N GLU A 117 2.33 12.25 19.33
CA GLU A 117 1.34 12.83 18.44
C GLU A 117 1.26 12.05 17.13
N ALA A 118 0.29 12.39 16.30
CA ALA A 118 0.03 11.74 15.04
C ALA A 118 1.18 11.86 14.04
N ILE A 119 1.65 10.71 13.55
CA ILE A 119 2.63 10.66 12.47
C ILE A 119 1.90 10.87 11.15
N ARG A 120 2.40 11.78 10.31
CA ARG A 120 1.76 12.16 9.04
C ARG A 120 2.49 11.66 7.81
N GLY A 121 3.75 11.27 7.95
CA GLY A 121 4.55 10.79 6.83
C GLY A 121 5.82 10.12 7.32
N ILE A 122 6.27 9.16 6.52
CA ILE A 122 7.59 8.53 6.59
C ILE A 122 8.17 8.66 5.18
N ARG A 123 9.46 8.96 5.07
CA ARG A 123 10.19 9.03 3.80
C ARG A 123 11.49 8.26 3.92
#